data_AF-A0AA90TGT3-F1
#
_entry.id   AF-A0AA90TGT3-F1
#
_cell.length_a   1.000
_cell.length_b   1.000
_cell.length_c   1.000
_cell.angle_alpha   90.00
_cell.angle_beta   90.00
_cell.angle_gamma   90.00
#
_symmetry.space_group_name_H-M   'P 1'
#
loop_
_entity.id
_entity.type
_entity.pdbx_description
1 polymer ?
#
loop_
_entity_poly.entity_id
_entity_poly.type
_entity_poly.pdbx_seq_one_letter_code
_entity_poly.pdbx_strand_id
1 'polypeptide(L)'
;MAKLKQQTGTLAVAALLAAAGPGSAIAGPVVYDFDRFADGTVLSSQYAGLSFSQATVLLAGASLNELAFPPRSLAGALFDDGGPVTITFLAPVFSVGGYFTYLSGLTVSAYGIHGALLDTGSAAYAINLADGSGDPGSSPNEFLQVANAAGLISYVTFTSHAGGASFVVDDLTVEAGVAIPAPSTIALTFAGLCAGLLLRCRSRRS
;
A
#
# COMPACT_ATOMS: atom_id res chain seq x y z
N MET A 1 38.62 42.36 -20.15
CA MET A 1 38.52 41.31 -19.12
C MET A 1 37.23 41.31 -18.28
N ALA A 2 36.44 42.39 -18.20
CA ALA A 2 35.22 42.42 -17.38
C ALA A 2 34.01 41.66 -17.95
N LYS A 3 33.87 41.54 -19.29
CA LYS A 3 32.74 40.86 -19.94
C LYS A 3 32.70 39.34 -19.74
N LEU A 4 33.85 38.70 -19.47
CA LEU A 4 33.95 37.24 -19.36
C LEU A 4 33.44 36.69 -18.00
N LYS A 5 33.44 37.52 -16.94
CA LYS A 5 32.90 37.16 -15.61
C LYS A 5 31.38 37.25 -15.51
N GLN A 6 30.74 37.96 -16.44
CA GLN A 6 29.28 38.17 -16.40
C GLN A 6 28.53 37.07 -17.16
N GLN A 7 29.14 36.49 -18.21
CA GLN A 7 28.56 35.36 -18.95
C GLN A 7 28.61 34.02 -18.19
N THR A 8 29.60 33.83 -17.32
CA THR A 8 29.74 32.60 -16.51
C THR A 8 28.66 32.49 -15.42
N GLY A 9 28.19 33.62 -14.87
CA GLY A 9 27.12 33.64 -13.87
C GLY A 9 25.73 33.30 -14.43
N THR A 10 25.43 33.74 -15.66
CA THR A 10 24.11 33.53 -16.28
C THR A 10 23.93 32.08 -16.78
N LEU A 11 25.00 31.46 -17.28
CA LEU A 11 25.00 30.04 -17.68
C LEU A 11 24.84 29.09 -16.49
N ALA A 12 25.40 29.42 -15.32
CA ALA A 12 25.23 28.61 -14.10
C ALA A 12 23.79 28.64 -13.57
N VAL A 13 23.09 29.78 -13.67
CA VAL A 13 21.68 29.91 -13.25
C VAL A 13 20.74 29.16 -14.20
N ALA A 14 20.97 29.23 -15.52
CA ALA A 14 20.17 28.49 -16.49
C ALA A 14 20.36 26.96 -16.39
N ALA A 15 21.58 26.50 -16.10
CA ALA A 15 21.87 25.08 -15.88
C ALA A 15 21.25 24.53 -14.59
N LEU A 16 21.15 25.35 -13.53
CA LEU A 16 20.50 24.94 -12.27
C LEU A 16 18.97 24.87 -12.38
N LEU A 17 18.34 25.74 -13.19
CA LEU A 17 16.90 25.64 -13.46
C LEU A 17 16.54 24.44 -14.35
N ALA A 18 17.44 24.02 -15.25
CA ALA A 18 17.22 22.85 -16.11
C ALA A 18 17.33 21.50 -15.36
N ALA A 19 18.04 21.47 -14.22
CA ALA A 19 18.16 20.28 -13.37
C ALA A 19 16.99 20.08 -12.39
N ALA A 20 16.07 21.05 -12.29
CA ALA A 20 14.90 21.01 -11.41
C ALA A 20 13.62 20.55 -12.14
N GLY A 21 13.75 19.56 -13.02
CA GLY A 21 12.57 18.90 -13.61
C GLY A 21 11.75 18.19 -12.54
N PRO A 22 10.41 18.07 -12.71
CA PRO A 22 9.58 17.34 -11.76
C PRO A 22 10.03 15.87 -11.74
N GLY A 23 10.67 15.46 -10.65
CA GLY A 23 10.86 14.05 -10.33
C GLY A 23 9.50 13.43 -10.05
N SER A 24 9.25 12.24 -10.58
CA SER A 24 8.13 11.41 -10.14
C SER A 24 8.59 10.62 -8.92
N ALA A 25 7.89 10.76 -7.79
CA ALA A 25 8.06 9.88 -6.65
C ALA A 25 7.03 8.75 -6.77
N ILE A 26 7.44 7.50 -6.56
CA ILE A 26 6.48 6.41 -6.42
C ILE A 26 5.90 6.53 -5.01
N ALA A 27 4.56 6.53 -4.89
CA ALA A 27 3.91 6.49 -3.59
C ALA A 27 4.36 5.22 -2.85
N GLY A 28 4.72 5.34 -1.56
CA GLY A 28 4.94 4.17 -0.73
C GLY A 28 3.65 3.32 -0.61
N PRO A 29 3.77 2.06 -0.14
CA PRO A 29 2.61 1.22 0.08
C PRO A 29 1.56 1.88 0.98
N VAL A 30 0.29 1.73 0.62
CA VAL A 30 -0.85 2.18 1.43
C VAL A 30 -1.28 1.00 2.31
N VAL A 31 -1.40 1.24 3.61
CA VAL A 31 -1.96 0.28 4.56
C VAL A 31 -3.42 0.65 4.82
N TYR A 32 -4.32 -0.29 4.58
CA TYR A 32 -5.73 -0.19 4.90
C TYR A 32 -6.00 -1.00 6.16
N ASP A 33 -6.27 -0.30 7.25
CA ASP A 33 -6.87 -0.88 8.46
C ASP A 33 -8.39 -1.10 8.25
N PHE A 34 -9.06 -1.74 9.21
CA PHE A 34 -10.51 -1.94 9.18
C PHE A 34 -11.23 -1.28 10.37
N ASP A 35 -10.50 -0.54 11.19
CA ASP A 35 -10.94 -0.05 12.51
C ASP A 35 -12.01 1.04 12.45
N ARG A 36 -12.08 1.76 11.32
CA ARG A 36 -13.03 2.85 11.14
C ARG A 36 -14.46 2.39 10.83
N PHE A 37 -14.65 1.10 10.59
CA PHE A 37 -15.96 0.55 10.24
C PHE A 37 -16.67 0.00 11.48
N ALA A 38 -18.01 0.00 11.43
CA ALA A 38 -18.79 -0.68 12.45
C ALA A 38 -18.68 -2.20 12.27
N ASP A 39 -18.86 -2.93 13.38
CA ASP A 39 -18.96 -4.39 13.36
C ASP A 39 -20.06 -4.87 12.40
N GLY A 40 -19.76 -5.91 11.62
CA GLY A 40 -20.66 -6.45 10.59
C GLY A 40 -20.77 -5.62 9.31
N THR A 41 -19.90 -4.62 9.10
CA THR A 41 -19.93 -3.84 7.86
C THR A 41 -19.48 -4.68 6.67
N VAL A 42 -20.38 -4.92 5.71
CA VAL A 42 -20.04 -5.53 4.42
C VAL A 42 -19.20 -4.56 3.59
N LEU A 43 -17.96 -4.95 3.28
CA LEU A 43 -17.06 -4.19 2.43
C LEU A 43 -17.34 -4.46 0.94
N SER A 44 -17.44 -3.38 0.17
CA SER A 44 -17.68 -3.42 -1.28
C SER A 44 -16.87 -2.37 -2.02
N SER A 45 -16.94 -1.09 -1.67
CA SER A 45 -16.23 0.01 -2.35
C SER A 45 -15.95 1.22 -1.45
N GLN A 46 -15.85 1.01 -0.14
CA GLN A 46 -15.62 2.07 0.86
C GLN A 46 -14.18 2.62 0.81
N TYR A 47 -13.25 1.89 0.19
CA TYR A 47 -11.91 2.35 -0.11
C TYR A 47 -11.83 2.82 -1.55
N ALA A 48 -11.39 4.07 -1.75
CA ALA A 48 -11.24 4.63 -3.09
C ALA A 48 -10.26 3.77 -3.92
N GLY A 49 -10.71 3.31 -5.08
CA GLY A 49 -9.91 2.51 -6.00
C GLY A 49 -9.87 1.01 -5.70
N LEU A 50 -10.50 0.54 -4.63
CA LEU A 50 -10.61 -0.88 -4.28
C LEU A 50 -12.08 -1.31 -4.30
N SER A 51 -12.34 -2.50 -4.84
CA SER A 51 -13.63 -3.15 -4.71
C SER A 51 -13.47 -4.55 -4.14
N PHE A 52 -14.32 -4.90 -3.17
CA PHE A 52 -14.28 -6.14 -2.40
C PHE A 52 -15.50 -7.00 -2.71
N SER A 53 -15.32 -8.31 -2.64
CA SER A 53 -16.40 -9.30 -2.59
C SER A 53 -16.17 -10.29 -1.46
N GLN A 54 -17.25 -10.84 -0.90
CA GLN A 54 -17.22 -11.82 0.19
C GLN A 54 -16.44 -11.31 1.42
N ALA A 55 -16.53 -10.02 1.72
CA ALA A 55 -15.73 -9.36 2.75
C ALA A 55 -16.64 -8.62 3.74
N THR A 56 -16.51 -8.95 5.02
CA THR A 56 -17.22 -8.28 6.12
C THR A 56 -16.22 -7.87 7.19
N VAL A 57 -16.34 -6.68 7.77
CA VAL A 57 -15.50 -6.26 8.89
C VAL A 57 -16.09 -6.77 10.19
N LEU A 58 -15.28 -7.44 11.01
CA LEU A 58 -15.61 -7.83 12.38
C LEU A 58 -14.69 -7.12 13.36
N LEU A 59 -15.21 -6.74 14.53
CA LEU A 59 -14.46 -6.06 15.59
C LEU A 59 -14.22 -6.98 16.80
N ALA A 60 -13.00 -6.93 17.35
CA ALA A 60 -12.69 -7.51 18.65
C ALA A 60 -13.52 -6.88 19.77
N GLY A 61 -13.97 -7.69 20.72
CA GLY A 61 -14.94 -7.29 21.74
C GLY A 61 -16.38 -7.17 21.22
N ALA A 62 -16.64 -7.56 19.97
CA ALA A 62 -17.97 -7.63 19.36
C ALA A 62 -18.18 -9.00 18.68
N SER A 63 -18.20 -9.07 17.35
CA SER A 63 -18.46 -10.31 16.61
C SER A 63 -17.21 -11.11 16.26
N LEU A 64 -16.02 -10.50 16.30
CA LEU A 64 -14.77 -11.22 16.07
C LEU A 64 -14.44 -12.07 17.30
N ASN A 65 -14.10 -13.34 17.10
CA ASN A 65 -13.52 -14.18 18.16
C ASN A 65 -12.03 -13.84 18.30
N GLU A 66 -11.72 -12.79 19.04
CA GLU A 66 -10.36 -12.25 19.20
C GLU A 66 -9.40 -13.21 19.93
N LEU A 67 -9.92 -14.20 20.65
CA LEU A 67 -9.10 -15.21 21.30
C LEU A 67 -8.42 -16.14 20.27
N ALA A 68 -9.12 -16.46 19.18
CA ALA A 68 -8.58 -17.30 18.11
C ALA A 68 -8.02 -16.45 16.95
N PHE A 69 -8.66 -15.31 16.67
CA PHE A 69 -8.36 -14.38 15.59
C PHE A 69 -8.04 -12.98 16.13
N PRO A 70 -6.95 -12.80 16.88
CA PRO A 70 -6.61 -11.49 17.42
C PRO A 70 -6.26 -10.54 16.27
N PRO A 71 -6.89 -9.34 16.20
CA PRO A 71 -6.45 -8.30 15.29
C PRO A 71 -4.97 -8.01 15.50
N ARG A 72 -4.29 -7.65 14.41
CA ARG A 72 -2.91 -7.21 14.47
C ARG A 72 -2.81 -5.74 14.88
N SER A 73 -3.74 -4.93 14.41
CA SER A 73 -3.79 -3.49 14.58
C SER A 73 -4.66 -3.14 15.80
N LEU A 74 -5.74 -2.37 15.66
CA LEU A 74 -6.64 -2.07 16.77
C LEU A 74 -7.68 -3.19 16.93
N ALA A 75 -8.90 -2.99 16.43
CA ALA A 75 -10.02 -3.88 16.73
C ALA A 75 -10.60 -4.57 15.49
N GLY A 76 -10.47 -3.96 14.31
CA GLY A 76 -11.14 -4.43 13.10
C GLY A 76 -10.28 -5.35 12.25
N ALA A 77 -10.89 -6.42 11.78
CA ALA A 77 -10.31 -7.30 10.77
C ALA A 77 -11.34 -7.60 9.67
N LEU A 78 -10.87 -7.80 8.43
CA LEU A 78 -11.69 -8.25 7.32
C LEU A 78 -11.83 -9.77 7.39
N PHE A 79 -13.07 -10.24 7.43
CA PHE A 79 -13.49 -11.62 7.50
C PHE A 79 -14.02 -12.11 6.16
N ASP A 80 -13.73 -13.36 5.82
CA ASP A 80 -14.16 -14.01 4.57
C ASP A 80 -15.61 -14.49 4.64
N ASP A 81 -16.55 -13.61 4.31
CA ASP A 81 -17.97 -13.87 4.40
C ASP A 81 -18.54 -14.52 3.13
N GLY A 82 -18.58 -15.85 3.13
CA GLY A 82 -19.24 -16.64 2.08
C GLY A 82 -18.32 -17.14 0.95
N GLY A 83 -17.00 -17.18 1.14
CA GLY A 83 -16.05 -17.82 0.22
C GLY A 83 -14.77 -17.01 0.02
N PRO A 84 -14.03 -17.29 -1.07
CA PRO A 84 -12.81 -16.55 -1.38
C PRO A 84 -13.06 -15.05 -1.49
N VAL A 85 -12.24 -14.25 -0.80
CA VAL A 85 -12.30 -12.79 -0.88
C VAL A 85 -11.58 -12.35 -2.14
N THR A 86 -12.27 -11.57 -2.99
CA THR A 86 -11.63 -10.94 -4.16
C THR A 86 -11.55 -9.43 -3.94
N ILE A 87 -10.37 -8.87 -4.23
CA ILE A 87 -10.13 -7.43 -4.21
C ILE A 87 -9.71 -7.01 -5.61
N THR A 88 -10.53 -6.17 -6.24
CA THR A 88 -10.26 -5.60 -7.57
C THR A 88 -9.75 -4.18 -7.43
N PHE A 89 -8.75 -3.82 -8.23
CA PHE A 89 -8.14 -2.49 -8.23
C PHE A 89 -8.61 -1.70 -9.44
N LEU A 90 -8.90 -0.41 -9.24
CA LEU A 90 -9.25 0.51 -10.32
C LEU A 90 -8.08 0.74 -11.28
N ALA A 91 -6.86 0.75 -10.75
CA ALA A 91 -5.62 0.82 -11.51
C ALA A 91 -4.70 -0.32 -11.07
N PRO A 92 -3.94 -0.94 -11.99
CA PRO A 92 -3.02 -2.02 -11.64
C PRO A 92 -1.99 -1.63 -10.57
N VAL A 93 -1.66 -2.59 -9.70
CA VAL A 93 -0.75 -2.42 -8.56
C VAL A 93 0.49 -3.32 -8.68
N PHE A 94 1.55 -2.96 -7.94
CA PHE A 94 2.82 -3.69 -7.92
C PHE A 94 2.82 -4.84 -6.93
N SER A 95 2.24 -4.63 -5.75
CA SER A 95 2.18 -5.67 -4.73
C SER A 95 0.96 -5.51 -3.84
N VAL A 96 0.52 -6.64 -3.28
CA VAL A 96 -0.57 -6.73 -2.32
C VAL A 96 -0.16 -7.70 -1.24
N GLY A 97 -0.31 -7.32 0.02
CA GLY A 97 -0.07 -8.20 1.16
C GLY A 97 -1.00 -7.89 2.32
N GLY A 98 -0.95 -8.72 3.34
CA GLY A 98 -1.77 -8.56 4.54
C GLY A 98 -1.35 -9.55 5.61
N TYR A 99 -1.88 -9.36 6.81
CA TYR A 99 -1.61 -10.23 7.95
C TYR A 99 -2.81 -11.11 8.19
N PHE A 100 -2.61 -12.42 8.12
CA PHE A 100 -3.68 -13.40 8.11
C PHE A 100 -3.63 -14.29 9.34
N THR A 101 -4.82 -14.56 9.89
CA THR A 101 -5.05 -15.57 10.91
C THR A 101 -6.17 -16.49 10.38
N TYR A 102 -5.95 -17.80 10.34
CA TYR A 102 -6.76 -18.70 9.52
C TYR A 102 -6.92 -20.10 10.15
N LEU A 103 -8.06 -20.74 9.91
CA LEU A 103 -8.37 -22.09 10.42
C LEU A 103 -8.17 -23.20 9.38
N SER A 104 -7.87 -22.83 8.13
CA SER A 104 -7.55 -23.75 7.05
C SER A 104 -6.53 -23.11 6.11
N GLY A 105 -5.71 -23.92 5.44
CA GLY A 105 -4.62 -23.44 4.59
C GLY A 105 -5.07 -22.36 3.62
N LEU A 106 -4.29 -21.29 3.54
CA LEU A 106 -4.65 -20.06 2.82
C LEU A 106 -3.71 -19.84 1.62
N THR A 107 -4.28 -19.37 0.51
CA THR A 107 -3.54 -18.97 -0.69
C THR A 107 -3.96 -17.56 -1.10
N VAL A 108 -2.97 -16.72 -1.41
CA VAL A 108 -3.15 -15.40 -2.02
C VAL A 108 -2.69 -15.49 -3.46
N SER A 109 -3.58 -15.20 -4.41
CA SER A 109 -3.26 -15.24 -5.84
C SER A 109 -3.50 -13.89 -6.51
N ALA A 110 -2.52 -13.42 -7.28
CA ALA A 110 -2.59 -12.17 -8.03
C ALA A 110 -2.86 -12.43 -9.51
N TYR A 111 -3.74 -11.63 -10.11
CA TYR A 111 -4.16 -11.79 -11.49
C TYR A 111 -4.09 -10.48 -12.27
N GLY A 112 -3.80 -10.57 -13.56
CA GLY A 112 -3.92 -9.45 -14.50
C GLY A 112 -5.36 -9.25 -14.99
N ILE A 113 -5.57 -8.20 -15.78
CA ILE A 113 -6.88 -7.78 -16.31
C ILE A 113 -7.63 -8.85 -17.12
N HIS A 114 -6.89 -9.79 -17.72
CA HIS A 114 -7.44 -10.92 -18.49
C HIS A 114 -7.50 -12.24 -17.68
N GLY A 115 -7.30 -12.19 -16.36
CA GLY A 115 -7.30 -13.36 -15.49
C GLY A 115 -6.05 -14.24 -15.56
N ALA A 116 -4.96 -13.75 -16.17
CA ALA A 116 -3.68 -14.44 -16.12
C ALA A 116 -3.11 -14.40 -14.69
N LEU A 117 -2.79 -15.56 -14.12
CA LEU A 117 -2.09 -15.65 -12.83
C LEU A 117 -0.69 -15.04 -12.96
N LEU A 118 -0.41 -14.05 -12.13
CA LEU A 118 0.86 -13.32 -12.12
C LEU A 118 1.78 -13.78 -11.00
N ASP A 119 1.22 -14.10 -9.83
CA ASP A 119 1.96 -14.54 -8.66
C ASP A 119 1.03 -15.25 -7.66
N THR A 120 1.62 -16.05 -6.76
CA THR A 120 0.90 -16.72 -5.68
C THR A 120 1.75 -16.80 -4.41
N GLY A 121 1.13 -16.54 -3.26
CA GLY A 121 1.67 -16.79 -1.93
C GLY A 121 0.81 -17.82 -1.21
N SER A 122 1.44 -18.67 -0.39
CA SER A 122 0.73 -19.69 0.39
C SER A 122 1.14 -19.60 1.85
N ALA A 123 0.17 -19.84 2.73
CA ALA A 123 0.37 -20.02 4.15
C ALA A 123 1.40 -21.10 4.47
N ALA A 124 2.23 -20.87 5.48
CA ALA A 124 3.18 -21.85 5.98
C ALA A 124 2.52 -22.99 6.76
N TYR A 125 1.31 -22.77 7.28
CA TYR A 125 0.57 -23.72 8.11
C TYR A 125 -0.82 -24.02 7.53
N ALA A 126 -1.42 -25.12 7.97
CA ALA A 126 -2.82 -25.42 7.66
C ALA A 126 -3.76 -24.70 8.63
N ILE A 127 -3.36 -24.58 9.90
CA ILE A 127 -4.12 -23.88 10.94
C ILE A 127 -3.19 -22.89 11.64
N ASN A 128 -3.58 -21.64 11.68
CA ASN A 128 -2.85 -20.56 12.33
C ASN A 128 -3.81 -19.73 13.18
N LEU A 129 -3.97 -20.15 14.44
CA LEU A 129 -4.89 -19.56 15.43
C LEU A 129 -4.16 -19.27 16.74
N ALA A 130 -4.64 -18.26 17.48
CA ALA A 130 -4.01 -17.81 18.73
C ALA A 130 -4.48 -18.54 20.00
N ASP A 131 -5.59 -19.29 19.92
CA ASP A 131 -6.24 -19.95 21.06
C ASP A 131 -5.58 -21.28 21.49
N GLY A 132 -4.45 -21.62 20.85
CA GLY A 132 -3.72 -22.86 21.08
C GLY A 132 -4.17 -24.03 20.22
N SER A 133 -5.14 -23.85 19.32
CA SER A 133 -5.56 -24.86 18.34
C SER A 133 -4.82 -24.81 17.00
N GLY A 134 -3.91 -23.84 16.83
CA GLY A 134 -3.03 -23.72 15.66
C GLY A 134 -2.01 -24.86 15.54
N ASP A 135 -1.45 -25.01 14.34
CA ASP A 135 -0.39 -25.98 14.08
C ASP A 135 0.86 -25.70 14.95
N PRO A 136 1.65 -26.73 15.33
CA PRO A 136 2.86 -26.53 16.11
C PRO A 136 3.84 -25.54 15.45
N GLY A 137 4.17 -24.46 16.17
CA GLY A 137 5.05 -23.39 15.68
C GLY A 137 4.35 -22.28 14.90
N SER A 138 3.05 -22.42 14.62
CA SER A 138 2.25 -21.31 14.08
C SER A 138 2.09 -20.18 15.11
N SER A 139 1.89 -18.98 14.59
CA SER A 139 1.58 -17.78 15.37
C SER A 139 0.64 -16.92 14.52
N PRO A 140 -0.45 -16.37 15.12
CA PRO A 140 -1.43 -15.57 14.40
C PRO A 140 -0.76 -14.40 13.68
N ASN A 141 -1.47 -13.83 12.71
CA ASN A 141 -1.03 -12.70 11.90
C ASN A 141 0.22 -13.03 11.06
N GLU A 142 0.14 -14.09 10.25
CA GLU A 142 1.15 -14.41 9.25
C GLU A 142 1.09 -13.44 8.08
N PHE A 143 2.22 -12.84 7.71
CA PHE A 143 2.29 -11.97 6.55
C PHE A 143 2.36 -12.77 5.26
N LEU A 144 1.37 -12.61 4.38
CA LEU A 144 1.40 -13.13 3.02
C LEU A 144 1.37 -11.97 2.03
N GLN A 145 2.13 -12.09 0.95
CA GLN A 145 2.24 -11.07 -0.09
C GLN A 145 2.39 -11.72 -1.47
N VAL A 146 1.90 -11.01 -2.47
CA VAL A 146 2.12 -11.27 -3.90
C VAL A 146 2.61 -10.00 -4.58
N ALA A 147 3.47 -10.12 -5.58
CA ALA A 147 4.05 -9.00 -6.29
C ALA A 147 4.25 -9.26 -7.77
N ASN A 148 4.20 -8.19 -8.56
CA ASN A 148 4.51 -8.22 -9.98
C ASN A 148 5.34 -6.97 -10.33
N ALA A 149 6.59 -7.19 -10.74
CA ALA A 149 7.52 -6.09 -11.05
C ALA A 149 7.07 -5.20 -12.23
N ALA A 150 6.11 -5.65 -13.05
CA ALA A 150 5.54 -4.85 -14.12
C ALA A 150 4.30 -4.05 -13.69
N GLY A 151 3.85 -4.17 -12.43
CA GLY A 151 2.71 -3.43 -11.89
C GLY A 151 1.39 -3.83 -12.54
N LEU A 152 1.21 -5.10 -12.89
CA LEU A 152 0.07 -5.57 -13.69
C LEU A 152 -1.06 -6.22 -12.86
N ILE A 153 -0.96 -6.23 -11.52
CA ILE A 153 -1.96 -6.86 -10.66
C ILE A 153 -3.25 -6.05 -10.73
N SER A 154 -4.29 -6.62 -11.34
CA SER A 154 -5.61 -6.00 -11.50
C SER A 154 -6.61 -6.46 -10.44
N TYR A 155 -6.45 -7.68 -9.94
CA TYR A 155 -7.17 -8.16 -8.76
C TYR A 155 -6.37 -9.25 -8.04
N VAL A 156 -6.68 -9.44 -6.76
CA VAL A 156 -6.20 -10.56 -5.96
C VAL A 156 -7.37 -11.38 -5.45
N THR A 157 -7.13 -12.67 -5.19
CA THR A 157 -8.07 -13.53 -4.48
C THR A 157 -7.38 -14.19 -3.30
N PHE A 158 -8.01 -14.12 -2.12
CA PHE A 158 -7.61 -14.82 -0.91
C PHE A 158 -8.51 -16.04 -0.76
N THR A 159 -7.92 -17.23 -0.85
CA THR A 159 -8.64 -18.50 -0.90
C THR A 159 -8.20 -19.39 0.24
N SER A 160 -9.15 -19.77 1.09
CA SER A 160 -8.98 -20.87 2.05
C SER A 160 -10.18 -21.81 1.90
N HIS A 161 -11.21 -21.72 2.75
CA HIS A 161 -12.40 -22.56 2.63
C HIS A 161 -13.42 -21.98 1.63
N ALA A 162 -14.00 -22.85 0.79
CA ALA A 162 -14.96 -22.43 -0.25
C ALA A 162 -16.25 -21.79 0.32
N GLY A 163 -16.65 -22.17 1.54
CA GLY A 163 -17.81 -21.59 2.23
C GLY A 163 -17.53 -20.29 2.98
N GLY A 164 -16.27 -19.83 3.02
CA GLY A 164 -15.85 -18.71 3.86
C GLY A 164 -15.68 -19.11 5.33
N ALA A 165 -15.75 -18.11 6.20
CA ALA A 165 -15.59 -18.21 7.64
C ALA A 165 -14.30 -18.92 8.08
N SER A 166 -13.23 -18.74 7.31
CA SER A 166 -11.99 -19.50 7.43
C SER A 166 -10.77 -18.65 7.74
N PHE A 167 -10.81 -17.34 7.54
CA PHE A 167 -9.71 -16.45 7.88
C PHE A 167 -10.16 -15.03 8.18
N VAL A 168 -9.29 -14.31 8.86
CA VAL A 168 -9.32 -12.85 8.89
C VAL A 168 -8.03 -12.30 8.33
N VAL A 169 -8.13 -11.12 7.71
CA VAL A 169 -7.00 -10.32 7.28
C VAL A 169 -7.04 -8.95 7.95
N ASP A 170 -5.87 -8.49 8.37
CA ASP A 170 -5.64 -7.18 8.95
C ASP A 170 -4.46 -6.49 8.23
N ASP A 171 -4.38 -5.17 8.32
CA ASP A 171 -3.35 -4.33 7.70
C ASP A 171 -3.12 -4.64 6.20
N LEU A 172 -4.18 -4.58 5.39
CA LEU A 172 -4.08 -4.82 3.95
C LEU A 172 -3.15 -3.77 3.31
N THR A 173 -2.02 -4.22 2.83
CA THR A 173 -0.98 -3.38 2.23
C THR A 173 -1.05 -3.46 0.71
N VAL A 174 -1.19 -2.31 0.06
CA VAL A 174 -1.24 -2.22 -1.41
C VAL A 174 -0.22 -1.21 -1.90
N GLU A 175 0.66 -1.65 -2.79
CA GLU A 175 1.64 -0.79 -3.45
C GLU A 175 1.13 -0.38 -4.83
N ALA A 176 0.48 0.78 -4.91
CA ALA A 176 -0.02 1.32 -6.15
C ALA A 176 1.10 2.02 -6.95
N GLY A 177 1.13 1.79 -8.27
CA GLY A 177 2.13 2.37 -9.17
C GLY A 177 1.98 3.85 -9.48
N VAL A 178 1.24 4.61 -8.66
CA VAL A 178 0.96 6.01 -8.94
C VAL A 178 2.23 6.82 -8.67
N ALA A 179 2.83 7.32 -9.74
CA ALA A 179 3.80 8.40 -9.68
C ALA A 179 3.11 9.65 -9.10
N ILE A 180 3.40 9.98 -7.85
CA ILE A 180 3.01 11.28 -7.28
C ILE A 180 4.08 12.28 -7.72
N PRO A 181 3.69 13.40 -8.37
CA PRO A 181 4.64 14.47 -8.67
C PRO A 181 5.35 14.89 -7.38
N ALA A 182 6.68 14.82 -7.36
CA ALA A 182 7.43 15.25 -6.18
C ALA A 182 7.03 16.70 -5.86
N PRO A 183 6.76 17.03 -4.59
CA PRO A 183 6.41 18.40 -4.24
C PRO A 183 7.57 19.29 -4.68
N SER A 184 7.26 20.38 -5.40
CA SER A 184 8.24 21.33 -5.95
C SER A 184 9.04 22.08 -4.87
N THR A 185 9.04 21.60 -3.62
CA THR A 185 9.72 22.16 -2.47
C THR A 185 11.21 22.34 -2.75
N ILE A 186 11.88 21.36 -3.39
CA ILE A 186 13.30 21.51 -3.76
C ILE A 186 13.47 22.68 -4.74
N ALA A 187 12.64 22.74 -5.78
CA ALA A 187 12.67 23.84 -6.75
C ALA A 187 12.41 25.21 -6.10
N LEU A 188 11.44 25.29 -5.18
CA LEU A 188 11.11 26.51 -4.44
C LEU A 188 12.21 26.91 -3.45
N THR A 189 12.86 25.95 -2.79
CA THR A 189 13.93 26.23 -1.83
C THR A 189 15.17 26.74 -2.56
N PHE A 190 15.54 26.12 -3.68
CA PHE A 190 16.62 26.60 -4.54
C PHE A 190 16.31 27.96 -5.17
N ALA A 191 15.07 28.16 -5.66
CA ALA A 191 14.65 29.47 -6.19
C ALA A 191 14.74 30.57 -5.11
N GLY A 192 14.32 30.28 -3.88
CA GLY A 192 14.43 31.19 -2.74
C GLY A 192 15.88 31.52 -2.38
N LEU A 193 16.77 30.51 -2.32
CA LEU A 193 18.19 30.70 -2.04
C LEU A 193 18.88 31.53 -3.14
N CYS A 194 18.61 31.23 -4.41
CA CYS A 194 19.14 31.99 -5.53
C CYS A 194 18.66 33.44 -5.52
N ALA A 195 17.36 33.68 -5.28
CA ALA A 195 16.81 35.03 -5.16
C ALA A 195 17.45 35.80 -4.00
N GLY A 196 17.62 35.17 -2.84
CA GLY A 196 18.29 35.76 -1.68
C GLY A 196 19.75 36.15 -1.96
N LEU A 197 20.52 35.28 -2.62
CA LEU A 197 21.91 35.56 -3.01
C LEU A 197 22.01 36.71 -4.03
N LEU A 198 21.12 36.74 -5.02
CA LEU A 198 21.06 37.81 -6.03
C LEU A 198 20.74 39.17 -5.39
N LEU A 199 19.80 39.22 -4.46
CA LEU A 199 19.47 40.44 -3.72
C LEU A 199 20.66 40.93 -2.86
N ARG A 200 21.38 40.01 -2.20
CA ARG A 200 22.57 40.33 -1.38
C ARG A 200 23.74 40.88 -2.19
N CYS A 201 23.94 40.39 -3.42
CA CYS A 201 24.97 40.91 -4.31
C CYS A 201 24.66 42.31 -4.86
N ARG A 202 23.37 42.69 -4.97
CA ARG A 202 22.96 44.03 -5.41
C ARG A 202 23.18 45.08 -4.33
N SER A 203 22.97 44.75 -3.04
CA SER A 203 23.15 45.72 -1.96
C SER A 203 24.62 46.07 -1.67
N ARG A 204 25.58 45.22 -2.04
CA ARG A 204 27.03 45.47 -1.86
C ARG A 204 27.65 46.32 -2.98
N ARG A 205 26.88 46.68 -4.00
CA ARG A 205 27.34 47.48 -5.16
C ARG A 205 26.79 48.91 -5.19
N SER A 206 25.99 49.28 -4.19
CA SER A 206 25.59 50.66 -3.90
C SER A 206 26.37 51.18 -2.72
#